data_AF-A0A662P3Z1-F1
#
_entry.id   AF-A0A662P3Z1-F1
#
_cell.length_a   1.000
_cell.length_b   1.000
_cell.length_c   1.000
_cell.angle_alpha   90.00
_cell.angle_beta   90.00
_cell.angle_gamma   90.00
#
_symmetry.space_group_name_H-M   'P 1'
#
loop_
_entity.id
_entity.type
_entity.pdbx_description
1 polymer ?
#
loop_
_entity_poly.entity_id
_entity_poly.type
_entity_poly.pdbx_seq_one_letter_code
_entity_poly.pdbx_strand_id
1 'polypeptide(L)'
;MIWKKNKEEIKSIPVKLNKGEAKFVNDLRKSLDRNKNLLGGIDIFLLRNLSRKGIGFFIGSEFYPDFIIWVKNGNTQNMIFIDPKGIRNLGNFNDDKIQLCVSGIKEIENKVNEELRRRRENLLV
;
A
#
# COMPACT_ATOMS: atom_id res chain seq x y z
N MET A 1 -27.15 34.22 -17.66
CA MET A 1 -27.28 32.88 -17.04
C MET A 1 -27.39 31.87 -18.17
N ILE A 2 -26.31 31.16 -18.53
CA ILE A 2 -26.35 30.09 -19.54
C ILE A 2 -25.51 28.93 -19.02
N TRP A 3 -26.19 27.91 -18.51
CA TRP A 3 -25.62 26.62 -18.17
C TRP A 3 -25.51 25.80 -19.47
N LYS A 4 -24.30 25.35 -19.83
CA LYS A 4 -24.13 24.26 -20.80
C LYS A 4 -23.30 23.12 -20.20
N LYS A 5 -24.05 22.04 -20.02
CA LYS A 5 -23.78 20.67 -19.62
C LYS A 5 -22.79 20.04 -20.62
N ASN A 6 -21.53 19.87 -20.22
CA ASN A 6 -20.52 18.93 -20.74
C ASN A 6 -19.19 19.22 -20.02
N LYS A 7 -19.08 18.83 -18.75
CA LYS A 7 -17.77 18.66 -18.12
C LYS A 7 -17.21 17.36 -18.68
N GLU A 8 -16.40 17.45 -19.72
CA GLU A 8 -15.47 16.36 -20.00
C GLU A 8 -14.65 16.15 -18.71
N GLU A 9 -14.81 14.99 -18.08
CA GLU A 9 -13.96 14.64 -16.94
C GLU A 9 -12.52 14.60 -17.45
N ILE A 10 -11.71 15.57 -17.03
CA ILE A 10 -10.27 15.55 -17.24
C ILE A 10 -9.74 14.27 -16.58
N LYS A 11 -9.48 13.24 -17.41
CA LYS A 11 -8.91 11.97 -16.96
C LYS A 11 -7.41 12.17 -16.71
N SER A 12 -7.03 12.37 -15.46
CA SER A 12 -5.63 12.25 -15.05
C SER A 12 -5.30 10.80 -14.72
N ILE A 13 -4.11 10.32 -15.06
CA ILE A 13 -3.57 9.04 -14.58
C ILE A 13 -2.31 9.36 -13.77
N PRO A 14 -2.31 9.10 -12.44
CA PRO A 14 -3.40 8.54 -11.65
C PRO A 14 -4.60 9.49 -11.54
N VAL A 15 -5.81 8.92 -11.37
CA VAL A 15 -7.03 9.68 -11.04
C VAL A 15 -6.81 10.51 -9.78
N LYS A 16 -7.46 11.65 -9.61
CA LYS A 16 -7.31 12.44 -8.37
C LYS A 16 -7.61 11.60 -7.12
N LEU A 17 -6.96 11.93 -6.00
CA LEU A 17 -7.25 11.31 -4.71
C LEU A 17 -8.70 11.62 -4.33
N ASN A 18 -9.44 10.63 -3.83
CA ASN A 18 -10.73 10.89 -3.22
C ASN A 18 -10.56 11.56 -1.84
N LYS A 19 -11.66 12.03 -1.23
CA LYS A 19 -11.62 12.72 0.06
C LYS A 19 -11.00 11.87 1.19
N GLY A 20 -11.27 10.56 1.21
CA GLY A 20 -10.73 9.64 2.21
C GLY A 20 -9.23 9.41 2.02
N GLU A 21 -8.81 9.17 0.78
CA GLU A 21 -7.39 9.01 0.42
C GLU A 21 -6.58 10.28 0.71
N ALA A 22 -7.10 11.45 0.35
CA ALA A 22 -6.46 12.73 0.66
C ALA A 22 -6.33 12.97 2.17
N LYS A 23 -7.37 12.60 2.94
CA LYS A 23 -7.32 12.65 4.40
C LYS A 23 -6.24 11.71 4.95
N PHE A 24 -6.17 10.47 4.46
CA PHE A 24 -5.13 9.51 4.85
C PHE A 24 -3.72 10.06 4.61
N VAL A 25 -3.45 10.59 3.42
CA VAL A 25 -2.13 11.15 3.07
C VAL A 25 -1.77 12.30 4.02
N ASN A 26 -2.71 13.21 4.28
CA ASN A 26 -2.49 14.35 5.17
C ASN A 26 -2.26 13.93 6.63
N ASP A 27 -3.05 12.97 7.12
CA ASP A 27 -2.92 12.46 8.49
C ASP A 27 -1.60 11.68 8.67
N LEU A 28 -1.20 10.88 7.68
CA LEU A 28 0.09 10.21 7.67
C LEU A 28 1.23 11.24 7.73
N ARG A 29 1.19 12.27 6.88
CA ARG A 29 2.19 13.35 6.89
C ARG A 29 2.30 14.02 8.26
N LYS A 30 1.17 14.42 8.84
CA LYS A 30 1.16 15.02 10.19
C LYS A 30 1.71 14.08 11.26
N SER A 31 1.41 12.78 11.15
CA SER A 31 1.94 11.78 12.06
C SER A 31 3.47 11.66 11.95
N LEU A 32 4.00 11.59 10.73
CA LEU A 32 5.44 11.55 10.48
C LEU A 32 6.13 12.84 10.96
N ASP A 33 5.54 14.00 10.67
CA ASP A 33 6.07 15.30 11.09
C ASP A 33 6.20 15.43 12.61
N ARG A 34 5.22 14.93 13.37
CA ARG A 34 5.27 14.93 14.84
C ARG A 34 6.33 13.98 15.41
N ASN A 35 6.70 12.94 14.67
CA ASN A 35 7.60 11.88 15.12
C ASN A 35 8.98 11.93 14.45
N LYS A 36 9.34 13.03 13.77
CA LYS A 36 10.60 13.17 13.01
C LYS A 36 11.84 12.74 13.79
N ASN A 37 11.94 13.13 15.06
CA ASN A 37 13.09 12.82 15.90
C ASN A 37 13.22 11.31 16.18
N LEU A 38 12.10 10.57 16.25
CA LEU A 38 12.08 9.12 16.44
C LEU A 38 12.41 8.35 15.15
N LEU A 39 12.25 9.00 14.00
CA LEU A 39 12.45 8.42 12.68
C LEU A 39 13.83 8.78 12.07
N GLY A 40 14.74 9.33 12.87
CA GLY A 40 16.09 9.68 12.42
C GLY A 40 16.79 8.50 11.76
N GLY A 41 17.19 8.65 10.49
CA GLY A 41 17.85 7.61 9.70
C GLY A 41 16.92 6.63 8.97
N ILE A 42 15.60 6.82 9.05
CA ILE A 42 14.61 6.00 8.34
C ILE A 42 14.05 6.79 7.15
N ASP A 43 14.20 6.25 5.94
CA ASP A 43 13.54 6.80 4.76
C ASP A 43 12.15 6.19 4.62
N ILE A 44 11.13 7.03 4.49
CA ILE A 44 9.73 6.60 4.33
C ILE A 44 9.17 7.18 3.04
N PHE A 45 8.77 6.30 2.13
CA PHE A 45 8.14 6.65 0.87
C PHE A 45 6.68 6.19 0.88
N LEU A 46 5.77 7.06 0.46
CA LEU A 46 4.39 6.70 0.19
C LEU A 46 4.20 6.60 -1.33
N LEU A 47 3.89 5.40 -1.81
CA LEU A 47 3.62 5.11 -3.20
C LEU A 47 2.13 4.89 -3.37
N ARG A 48 1.56 5.45 -4.44
CA ARG A 48 0.19 5.13 -4.85
C ARG A 48 0.21 3.92 -5.75
N ASN A 49 -0.53 2.88 -5.39
CA ASN A 49 -0.63 1.69 -6.19
C ASN A 49 -1.63 1.90 -7.34
N LEU A 50 -1.28 1.42 -8.53
CA LEU A 50 -2.19 1.44 -9.67
C LEU A 50 -2.92 0.10 -9.71
N SER A 51 -4.18 0.05 -9.27
CA SER A 51 -4.96 -1.19 -9.28
C SER A 51 -4.89 -1.90 -10.65
N ARG A 52 -4.74 -3.23 -10.63
CA ARG A 52 -4.56 -4.12 -11.81
C ARG A 52 -3.32 -3.89 -12.68
N LYS A 53 -2.51 -2.86 -12.41
CA LYS A 53 -1.23 -2.60 -13.11
C LYS A 53 -0.01 -2.65 -12.19
N GLY A 54 -0.22 -2.41 -10.90
CA GLY A 54 0.77 -2.44 -9.84
C GLY A 54 0.68 -3.74 -9.03
N ILE A 55 0.88 -3.63 -7.73
CA ILE A 55 0.93 -4.79 -6.84
C ILE A 55 -0.48 -5.25 -6.50
N GLY A 56 -0.71 -6.56 -6.62
CA GLY A 56 -1.94 -7.22 -6.22
C GLY A 56 -1.64 -8.55 -5.54
N PHE A 57 -2.61 -9.02 -4.76
CA PHE A 57 -2.58 -10.28 -4.05
C PHE A 57 -3.75 -11.14 -4.50
N PHE A 58 -3.51 -12.43 -4.62
CA PHE A 58 -4.51 -13.40 -5.05
C PHE A 58 -4.60 -14.52 -4.02
N ILE A 59 -5.60 -14.45 -3.16
CA ILE A 59 -5.95 -15.49 -2.18
C ILE A 59 -7.46 -15.64 -2.25
N GLY A 60 -7.96 -16.55 -3.10
CA GLY A 60 -9.40 -16.69 -3.38
C GLY A 60 -10.01 -15.58 -4.23
N SER A 61 -9.56 -14.33 -4.04
CA SER A 61 -9.98 -13.14 -4.79
C SER A 61 -8.83 -12.14 -5.00
N GLU A 62 -9.03 -11.22 -5.94
CA GLU A 62 -8.09 -10.15 -6.26
C GLU A 62 -8.16 -9.02 -5.21
N PHE A 63 -7.04 -8.75 -4.55
CA PHE A 63 -6.87 -7.59 -3.68
C PHE A 63 -5.77 -6.66 -4.18
N TYR A 64 -6.09 -5.37 -4.30
CA TYR A 64 -5.16 -4.32 -4.69
C TYR A 64 -5.19 -3.22 -3.62
N PRO A 65 -4.14 -3.06 -2.81
CA PRO A 65 -4.07 -1.96 -1.85
C PRO A 65 -4.06 -0.62 -2.59
N ASP A 66 -4.59 0.45 -1.99
CA ASP A 66 -4.56 1.80 -2.58
C ASP A 66 -3.15 2.42 -2.49
N PHE A 67 -2.41 2.13 -1.42
CA PHE A 67 -1.07 2.66 -1.16
C PHE A 67 -0.08 1.59 -0.70
N ILE A 68 1.19 1.87 -0.92
CA ILE A 68 2.32 1.11 -0.38
C ILE A 68 3.21 2.10 0.37
N ILE A 69 3.46 1.85 1.65
CA ILE A 69 4.49 2.55 2.40
C ILE A 69 5.77 1.70 2.32
N TRP A 70 6.83 2.29 1.79
CA TRP A 70 8.15 1.69 1.76
C TRP A 70 9.02 2.36 2.82
N VAL A 71 9.41 1.59 3.82
CA VAL A 71 10.27 2.02 4.92
C VAL A 71 11.64 1.40 4.73
N LYS A 72 12.67 2.22 4.59
CA LYS A 72 14.07 1.79 4.48
C LYS A 72 14.83 2.24 5.73
N ASN A 73 15.43 1.27 6.41
CA ASN A 73 16.26 1.50 7.60
C ASN A 73 17.54 0.68 7.45
N GLY A 74 18.63 1.33 7.01
CA GLY A 74 19.88 0.66 6.68
C GLY A 74 19.69 -0.45 5.63
N ASN A 75 20.01 -1.68 6.02
CA ASN A 75 19.89 -2.88 5.18
C ASN A 75 18.51 -3.55 5.25
N THR A 76 17.59 -3.02 6.07
CA THR A 76 16.25 -3.56 6.24
C THR A 76 15.25 -2.72 5.46
N GLN A 77 14.34 -3.38 4.75
CA GLN A 77 13.24 -2.74 4.04
C GLN A 77 11.92 -3.37 4.45
N ASN A 78 10.92 -2.54 4.76
CA ASN A 78 9.56 -2.98 5.03
C ASN A 78 8.63 -2.39 3.98
N MET A 79 7.79 -3.25 3.38
CA MET A 79 6.72 -2.82 2.50
C MET A 79 5.38 -3.05 3.21
N ILE A 80 4.65 -1.95 3.43
CA ILE A 80 3.39 -1.95 4.16
C ILE A 80 2.27 -1.61 3.17
N PHE A 81 1.32 -2.51 3.03
CA PHE A 81 0.20 -2.37 2.10
C PHE A 81 -1.00 -1.76 2.81
N ILE A 82 -1.55 -0.67 2.27
CA ILE A 82 -2.59 0.12 2.92
C ILE A 82 -3.80 0.28 1.98
N ASP A 83 -4.98 -0.03 2.52
CA ASP A 83 -6.28 0.31 1.93
C ASP A 83 -7.08 1.17 2.93
N PRO A 84 -7.08 2.52 2.78
CA PRO A 84 -7.74 3.42 3.71
C PRO A 84 -9.27 3.29 3.72
N LYS A 85 -9.86 2.73 2.64
CA LYS A 85 -11.31 2.49 2.59
C LYS A 85 -11.71 1.38 3.56
N GLY A 86 -10.76 0.52 3.93
CA GLY A 86 -10.86 -0.49 4.95
C GLY A 86 -11.68 -1.71 4.52
N ILE A 87 -11.25 -2.88 4.98
CA ILE A 87 -11.98 -4.16 4.84
C ILE A 87 -13.16 -4.28 5.81
N ARG A 88 -13.30 -3.33 6.75
CA ARG A 88 -14.27 -3.37 7.85
C ARG A 88 -15.74 -3.32 7.40
N ASN A 89 -16.02 -2.82 6.20
CA ASN A 89 -17.39 -2.79 5.66
C ASN A 89 -17.85 -4.15 5.08
N LEU A 90 -16.99 -5.18 5.06
CA LEU A 90 -17.31 -6.48 4.46
C LEU A 90 -18.02 -7.46 5.40
N GLY A 91 -18.18 -7.14 6.69
CA GLY A 91 -19.10 -7.82 7.61
C GLY A 91 -18.81 -9.29 7.96
N ASN A 92 -17.88 -9.95 7.26
CA ASN A 92 -17.60 -11.38 7.39
C ASN A 92 -16.09 -11.62 7.57
N PHE A 93 -15.69 -12.17 8.71
CA PHE A 93 -14.28 -12.50 9.02
C PHE A 93 -13.67 -13.56 8.09
N ASN A 94 -14.48 -14.33 7.37
CA ASN A 94 -14.02 -15.27 6.35
C ASN A 94 -13.79 -14.61 4.98
N ASP A 95 -13.93 -13.29 4.86
CA ASP A 95 -13.59 -12.58 3.64
C ASP A 95 -12.08 -12.75 3.32
N ASP A 96 -11.80 -13.08 2.07
CA ASP A 96 -10.45 -13.31 1.55
C ASP A 96 -9.46 -12.18 1.87
N LYS A 97 -9.92 -10.92 1.91
CA LYS A 97 -9.07 -9.77 2.25
C LYS A 97 -8.70 -9.75 3.72
N ILE A 98 -9.62 -10.20 4.59
CA ILE A 98 -9.33 -10.36 6.02
C ILE A 98 -8.33 -11.52 6.21
N GLN A 99 -8.55 -12.64 5.53
CA GLN A 99 -7.61 -13.77 5.59
C GLN A 99 -6.22 -13.41 5.06
N LEU A 100 -6.14 -12.63 3.97
CA LEU A 100 -4.89 -12.07 3.48
C LEU A 100 -4.18 -11.23 4.55
N CYS A 101 -4.90 -10.37 5.26
CA CYS A 101 -4.32 -9.53 6.32
C CYS A 101 -3.88 -10.34 7.54
N VAL A 102 -4.61 -11.39 7.91
CA VAL A 102 -4.37 -12.17 9.12
C VAL A 102 -3.21 -13.16 8.95
N SER A 103 -3.18 -13.89 7.84
CA SER A 103 -2.21 -14.97 7.62
C SER A 103 -1.51 -14.88 6.27
N GLY A 104 -2.26 -14.61 5.19
CA GLY A 104 -1.74 -14.71 3.83
C GLY A 104 -0.53 -13.81 3.54
N ILE A 105 -0.53 -12.58 4.08
CA ILE A 105 0.59 -11.66 3.89
C ILE A 105 1.88 -12.16 4.55
N LYS A 106 1.77 -12.88 5.68
CA LYS A 106 2.92 -13.46 6.40
C LYS A 106 3.50 -14.65 5.67
N GLU A 107 2.66 -15.48 5.05
CA GLU A 107 3.14 -16.55 4.18
C GLU A 107 3.91 -16.00 2.98
N ILE A 108 3.41 -14.93 2.37
CA ILE A 108 4.08 -14.24 1.26
C ILE A 108 5.40 -13.63 1.74
N GLU A 109 5.41 -12.96 2.89
CA GLU A 109 6.62 -12.39 3.51
C GLU A 109 7.70 -13.46 3.72
N ASN A 110 7.33 -14.62 4.26
CA ASN A 110 8.27 -15.73 4.48
C ASN A 110 8.88 -16.24 3.17
N LYS A 111 8.03 -16.50 2.15
CA LYS A 111 8.50 -16.95 0.83
C LYS A 111 9.44 -15.95 0.17
N VAL A 112 9.12 -14.65 0.24
CA VAL A 112 9.98 -13.59 -0.29
C VAL A 112 11.32 -13.56 0.45
N ASN A 113 11.31 -13.64 1.77
CA ASN A 113 12.52 -13.63 2.57
C ASN A 113 13.42 -14.86 2.32
N GLU A 114 12.83 -16.04 2.18
CA GLU A 114 13.55 -17.27 1.82
C GLU A 114 14.24 -17.13 0.45
N GLU A 115 13.52 -16.66 -0.57
CA GLU A 115 14.08 -16.46 -1.91
C GLU A 115 15.18 -15.39 -1.92
N LEU A 116 15.04 -14.31 -1.14
CA LEU A 116 16.08 -13.29 -1.01
C LEU A 116 17.34 -13.84 -0.33
N ARG A 117 17.21 -14.68 0.69
CA ARG A 117 18.35 -15.36 1.33
C ARG A 117 19.07 -16.27 0.34
N ARG A 118 18.33 -17.12 -0.37
CA ARG A 118 18.87 -18.02 -1.39
C ARG A 118 19.63 -17.27 -2.48
N ARG A 119 19.09 -16.15 -2.95
CA ARG A 119 19.78 -15.30 -3.95
C ARG A 119 21.07 -14.71 -3.42
N ARG A 120 21.08 -14.26 -2.16
CA ARG A 120 22.27 -13.70 -1.52
C ARG A 120 23.38 -14.74 -1.37
N GLU A 121 23.03 -15.97 -1.02
CA GLU A 121 23.98 -17.09 -0.93
C GLU A 121 24.62 -17.38 -2.29
N ASN A 122 23.84 -17.39 -3.38
CA ASN A 122 24.35 -17.60 -4.74
C ASN A 122 25.27 -16.48 -5.26
N LEU A 123 25.23 -15.29 -4.65
CA LEU A 123 26.09 -14.15 -5.02
C LEU A 123 27.43 -14.15 -4.26
N LEU A 124 27.58 -15.01 -3.26
CA LEU A 124 28.77 -15.13 -2.42
C LEU A 124 29.62 -16.37 -2.76
N VAL A 125 29.18 -17.17 -3.73
CA VAL A 125 29.89 -18.33 -4.32
C VAL A 125 30.47 -17.91 -5.67
#